data_AF-A0A0N4YYD1-F1
#
_entry.id   AF-A0A0N4YYD1-F1
#
_cell.length_a   1.000
_cell.length_b   1.000
_cell.length_c   1.000
_cell.angle_alpha   90.00
_cell.angle_beta   90.00
_cell.angle_gamma   90.00
#
_symmetry.space_group_name_H-M   'P 1'
#
loop_
_entity.id
_entity.type
_entity.pdbx_description
1 polymer ?
#
loop_
_entity_poly.entity_id
_entity_poly.type
_entity_poly.pdbx_seq_one_letter_code
_entity_poly.pdbx_strand_id
1 'polypeptide(L)'
;MTDSTSKQARMNALLNRKRKIEICGEPTPSTSGTSAHCDNQKEQNQGVTTSDEEKRKATEAILRDAKRAKQRAEMVGPQGWLRPKSLNTNKQFLHRALAATLPDRRPKLKKPPGSP
;
A
#
# COMPACT_ATOMS: atom_id res chain seq x y z
N MET A 1 8.46 -6.25 36.64
CA MET A 1 7.96 -7.35 35.79
C MET A 1 6.73 -6.83 35.07
N THR A 2 6.51 -7.11 33.77
CA THR A 2 5.33 -6.59 33.06
C THR A 2 4.13 -7.51 33.29
N ASP A 3 3.10 -6.98 33.94
CA ASP A 3 1.91 -7.71 34.36
C ASP A 3 1.23 -8.40 33.18
N SER A 4 0.86 -9.68 33.37
CA SER A 4 0.22 -10.54 32.36
C SER A 4 -1.02 -9.89 31.74
N THR A 5 -1.80 -9.17 32.57
CA THR A 5 -2.97 -8.39 32.17
C THR A 5 -2.64 -7.30 31.15
N SER A 6 -1.49 -6.61 31.31
CA SER A 6 -1.05 -5.57 30.37
C SER A 6 -0.67 -6.13 29.01
N LYS A 7 -0.04 -7.32 28.99
CA LYS A 7 0.29 -8.03 27.74
C LYS A 7 -0.98 -8.50 27.02
N GLN A 8 -1.95 -9.02 27.75
CA GLN A 8 -3.21 -9.49 27.20
C GLN A 8 -4.06 -8.33 26.64
N ALA A 9 -4.07 -7.17 27.33
CA ALA A 9 -4.71 -5.96 26.85
C ALA A 9 -4.07 -5.43 25.55
N ARG A 10 -2.74 -5.43 25.45
CA ARG A 10 -2.03 -5.06 24.21
C ARG A 10 -2.30 -6.03 23.06
N MET A 11 -2.39 -7.33 23.34
CA MET A 11 -2.71 -8.36 22.35
C MET A 11 -4.14 -8.15 21.81
N ASN A 12 -5.11 -7.92 22.69
CA ASN A 12 -6.49 -7.62 22.31
C ASN A 12 -6.61 -6.30 21.52
N ALA A 13 -5.82 -5.28 21.85
CA ALA A 13 -5.79 -4.02 21.08
C ALA A 13 -5.26 -4.21 19.65
N LEU A 14 -4.27 -5.10 19.45
CA LEU A 14 -3.73 -5.40 18.12
C LEU A 14 -4.73 -6.17 17.25
N LEU A 15 -5.47 -7.12 17.83
CA LEU A 15 -6.52 -7.86 17.13
C LEU A 15 -7.70 -6.97 16.72
N ASN A 16 -8.05 -6.00 17.56
CA ASN A 16 -9.15 -5.05 17.30
C ASN A 16 -8.78 -3.95 16.30
N ARG A 17 -7.49 -3.65 16.13
CA ARG A 17 -7.00 -2.64 15.18
C ARG A 17 -7.27 -3.03 13.72
N LYS A 18 -7.30 -4.32 13.38
CA LYS A 18 -7.60 -4.78 12.01
C LYS A 18 -9.10 -4.81 11.71
N ARG A 19 -9.95 -5.11 12.69
CA ARG A 19 -11.42 -5.09 12.50
C ARG A 19 -11.99 -3.72 12.21
N LYS A 20 -11.37 -2.64 12.70
CA LYS A 20 -11.83 -1.26 12.44
C LYS A 20 -11.42 -0.70 11.07
N ILE A 21 -10.51 -1.36 10.35
CA ILE A 21 -10.10 -0.94 8.99
C ILE A 21 -11.00 -1.56 7.92
N GLU A 22 -11.59 -2.74 8.18
CA GLU A 22 -12.43 -3.45 7.21
C GLU A 22 -13.94 -3.13 7.37
N ILE A 23 -14.41 -2.61 8.51
CA ILE A 23 -15.85 -2.29 8.76
C ILE A 23 -16.23 -0.86 8.29
N CYS A 24 -15.52 -0.32 7.30
CA CYS A 24 -15.92 0.92 6.62
C CYS A 24 -16.09 0.75 5.10
N GLY A 25 -16.25 -0.49 4.65
CA GLY A 25 -16.64 -0.81 3.28
C GLY A 25 -17.41 -2.12 3.25
N GLU A 26 -18.71 -2.03 3.03
CA GLU A 26 -19.58 -3.16 2.67
C GLU A 26 -20.48 -2.70 1.51
N PRO A 27 -21.00 -3.57 0.62
CA PRO A 27 -20.73 -4.99 0.42
C PRO A 27 -20.30 -5.34 -1.03
N THR A 28 -19.72 -6.53 -1.20
CA THR A 28 -19.36 -7.17 -2.48
C THR A 28 -20.59 -7.53 -3.35
N PRO A 29 -20.43 -7.89 -4.65
CA PRO A 29 -20.31 -9.32 -4.92
C PRO A 29 -19.29 -9.70 -6.01
N SER A 30 -18.77 -10.92 -5.84
CA SER A 30 -18.19 -11.82 -6.84
C SER A 30 -18.55 -11.53 -8.31
N THR A 31 -17.59 -11.69 -9.23
CA THR A 31 -17.64 -12.66 -10.34
C THR A 31 -16.45 -12.47 -11.30
N SER A 32 -15.89 -13.61 -11.65
CA SER A 32 -14.95 -13.92 -12.74
C SER A 32 -15.21 -13.23 -14.09
N GLY A 33 -14.11 -12.94 -14.81
CA GLY A 33 -14.02 -13.27 -16.23
C GLY A 33 -14.67 -12.32 -17.26
N THR A 34 -13.85 -12.01 -18.28
CA THR A 34 -14.21 -11.90 -19.70
C THR A 34 -15.19 -10.84 -20.22
N SER A 35 -14.65 -10.13 -21.21
CA SER A 35 -15.25 -9.67 -22.48
C SER A 35 -16.33 -8.58 -22.46
N ALA A 36 -15.99 -7.52 -23.19
CA ALA A 36 -16.83 -6.48 -23.72
C ALA A 36 -18.20 -6.97 -24.25
N HIS A 37 -19.26 -6.24 -23.90
CA HIS A 37 -20.34 -5.89 -24.82
C HIS A 37 -21.12 -4.66 -24.30
N CYS A 38 -21.78 -3.98 -25.23
CA CYS A 38 -22.21 -2.58 -25.23
C CYS A 38 -23.71 -2.36 -24.94
N ASP A 39 -24.09 -1.07 -24.83
CA ASP A 39 -25.44 -0.48 -24.82
C ASP A 39 -26.31 -0.74 -23.57
N ASN A 40 -27.17 0.13 -23.05
CA ASN A 40 -27.94 1.23 -23.62
C ASN A 40 -28.42 2.20 -22.49
N GLN A 41 -28.89 3.39 -22.87
CA GLN A 41 -29.29 4.53 -22.01
C GLN A 41 -30.57 4.28 -21.18
N LYS A 42 -30.63 4.83 -19.96
CA LYS A 42 -31.90 5.29 -19.36
C LYS A 42 -31.68 6.36 -18.28
N GLU A 43 -32.33 7.50 -18.49
CA GLU A 43 -32.48 8.62 -17.58
C GLU A 43 -33.19 8.23 -16.26
N GLN A 44 -32.86 8.90 -15.15
CA GLN A 44 -33.77 9.75 -14.34
C GLN A 44 -33.33 9.86 -12.86
N ASN A 45 -33.20 11.11 -12.43
CA ASN A 45 -33.17 11.69 -11.08
C ASN A 45 -33.49 10.77 -9.88
N GLN A 46 -32.54 10.65 -8.95
CA GLN A 46 -32.72 10.82 -7.49
C GLN A 46 -31.37 10.67 -6.75
N GLY A 47 -31.04 11.63 -5.87
CA GLY A 47 -30.04 11.44 -4.82
C GLY A 47 -28.81 12.37 -4.88
N VAL A 48 -28.93 13.59 -4.34
CA VAL A 48 -27.76 14.16 -3.65
C VAL A 48 -27.42 13.16 -2.54
N THR A 49 -26.27 12.47 -2.60
CA THR A 49 -25.48 12.00 -1.42
C THR A 49 -24.33 11.04 -1.75
N THR A 50 -24.38 10.15 -2.74
CA THR A 50 -23.23 9.24 -3.03
C THR A 50 -22.22 9.86 -4.00
N SER A 51 -22.71 10.45 -5.09
CA SER A 51 -21.85 11.06 -6.12
C SER A 51 -20.98 12.20 -5.59
N ASP A 52 -21.48 12.98 -4.64
CA ASP A 52 -20.70 14.11 -4.09
C ASP A 52 -19.67 13.66 -3.05
N GLU A 53 -19.95 12.61 -2.28
CA GLU A 53 -18.97 11.96 -1.42
C GLU A 53 -17.88 11.26 -2.23
N GLU A 54 -18.26 10.59 -3.33
CA GLU A 54 -17.32 10.01 -4.29
C GLU A 54 -16.43 11.08 -4.93
N LYS A 55 -17.01 12.22 -5.35
CA LYS A 55 -16.25 13.36 -5.85
C LYS A 55 -15.28 13.91 -4.80
N ARG A 56 -15.70 14.05 -3.53
CA ARG A 56 -14.81 14.48 -2.43
C ARG A 56 -13.68 13.48 -2.20
N LYS A 57 -13.99 12.20 -2.18
CA LYS A 57 -12.98 11.14 -2.01
C LYS A 57 -12.00 11.09 -3.19
N ALA A 58 -12.50 11.29 -4.41
CA ALA A 58 -11.69 11.37 -5.62
C ALA A 58 -10.77 12.60 -5.60
N THR A 59 -11.28 13.78 -5.25
CA THR A 59 -10.45 15.00 -5.16
C THR A 59 -9.39 14.87 -4.07
N GLU A 60 -9.72 14.31 -2.92
CA GLU A 60 -8.73 14.02 -1.88
C GLU A 60 -7.66 13.04 -2.33
N ALA A 61 -8.03 11.99 -3.08
CA ALA A 61 -7.08 11.03 -3.63
C ALA A 61 -6.11 11.70 -4.61
N ILE A 62 -6.64 12.51 -5.53
CA ILE A 62 -5.85 13.28 -6.50
C ILE A 62 -4.88 14.23 -5.76
N LEU A 63 -5.34 14.95 -4.74
CA LEU A 63 -4.49 15.86 -3.97
C LEU A 63 -3.41 15.12 -3.18
N ARG A 64 -3.71 13.95 -2.61
CA ARG A 64 -2.71 13.12 -1.92
C ARG A 64 -1.64 12.62 -2.88
N ASP A 65 -2.04 12.13 -4.06
CA ASP A 65 -1.09 11.64 -5.05
C ASP A 65 -0.26 12.79 -5.65
N ALA A 66 -0.85 13.97 -5.87
CA ALA A 66 -0.11 15.16 -6.30
C ALA A 66 0.96 15.58 -5.28
N LYS A 67 0.63 15.59 -3.97
CA LYS A 67 1.62 15.88 -2.91
C LYS A 67 2.75 14.86 -2.89
N ARG A 68 2.42 13.57 -3.03
CA ARG A 68 3.42 12.49 -3.10
C ARG A 68 4.29 12.63 -4.36
N ALA A 69 3.70 12.96 -5.50
CA ALA A 69 4.42 13.18 -6.75
C ALA A 69 5.40 14.36 -6.63
N LYS A 70 4.97 15.47 -6.01
CA LYS A 70 5.85 16.60 -5.69
C LYS A 70 7.04 16.17 -4.85
N GLN A 71 6.82 15.44 -3.75
CA GLN A 71 7.92 14.95 -2.89
C GLN A 71 8.90 14.05 -3.65
N ARG A 72 8.40 13.13 -4.49
CA ARG A 72 9.26 12.29 -5.34
C ARG A 72 10.06 13.13 -6.33
N ALA A 73 9.43 14.13 -6.94
CA ALA A 73 10.10 15.02 -7.89
C ALA A 73 11.19 15.86 -7.21
N GLU A 74 10.97 16.34 -5.99
CA GLU A 74 11.99 17.05 -5.20
C GLU A 74 13.15 16.11 -4.80
N MET A 75 12.84 14.89 -4.38
CA MET A 75 13.85 13.93 -3.90
C MET A 75 14.68 13.30 -5.03
N VAL A 76 14.05 12.92 -6.14
CA VAL A 76 14.66 12.13 -7.23
C VAL A 76 14.89 12.97 -8.49
N GLY A 77 14.25 14.13 -8.60
CA GLY A 77 14.32 14.97 -9.79
C GLY A 77 13.65 14.33 -11.02
N PRO A 78 13.93 14.88 -12.22
CA PRO A 78 13.43 14.34 -13.49
C PRO A 78 13.84 12.88 -13.74
N GLN A 79 14.93 12.44 -13.09
CA GLN A 79 15.49 11.11 -13.29
C GLN A 79 14.56 9.98 -12.81
N GLY A 80 13.63 10.25 -11.90
CA GLY A 80 12.63 9.27 -11.44
C GLY A 80 11.55 8.94 -12.47
N TRP A 81 11.37 9.81 -13.46
CA TRP A 81 10.41 9.65 -14.56
C TRP A 81 11.08 9.25 -15.88
N LEU A 82 12.38 9.53 -16.02
CA LEU A 82 13.17 9.13 -17.18
C LEU A 82 13.58 7.65 -17.05
N ARG A 83 13.46 6.90 -18.14
CA ARG A 83 14.03 5.55 -18.23
C ARG A 83 15.53 5.64 -17.90
N PRO A 84 16.04 4.90 -16.90
CA PRO A 84 17.46 4.94 -16.58
C PRO A 84 18.30 4.64 -17.83
N LYS A 85 19.30 5.47 -18.10
CA LYS A 85 20.23 5.28 -19.22
C LYS A 85 21.18 4.08 -18.99
N SER A 86 21.05 3.38 -17.86
CA SER A 86 21.82 2.17 -17.59
C SER A 86 21.56 1.15 -18.69
N LEU A 87 22.63 0.54 -19.19
CA LEU A 87 22.58 -0.60 -20.12
C LEU A 87 21.61 -1.67 -19.57
N ASN A 88 21.04 -2.48 -20.46
CA ASN A 88 20.19 -3.63 -20.12
C ASN A 88 20.97 -4.70 -19.32
N THR A 89 21.23 -4.44 -18.05
CA THR A 89 21.95 -5.35 -17.18
C THR A 89 20.99 -6.42 -16.64
N ASN A 90 21.52 -7.63 -16.41
CA ASN A 90 20.77 -8.69 -15.75
C ASN A 90 20.48 -8.27 -14.31
N LYS A 91 19.20 -8.03 -13.99
CA LYS A 91 18.75 -7.58 -12.66
C LYS A 91 19.22 -8.50 -11.53
N GLN A 92 19.29 -9.80 -11.77
CA GLN A 92 19.74 -10.78 -10.79
C GLN A 92 21.23 -10.64 -10.48
N PHE A 93 22.04 -10.43 -11.52
CA PHE A 93 23.48 -10.19 -11.35
C PHE A 93 23.72 -8.91 -10.53
N LEU A 94 23.07 -7.81 -10.91
CA LEU A 94 23.22 -6.54 -10.20
C LEU A 94 22.79 -6.66 -8.74
N HIS A 95 21.66 -7.31 -8.47
CA HIS A 95 21.19 -7.53 -7.11
C HIS A 95 22.20 -8.35 -6.27
N ARG A 96 22.76 -9.42 -6.82
CA ARG A 96 23.79 -10.23 -6.15
C ARG A 96 25.07 -9.43 -5.89
N ALA A 97 25.52 -8.64 -6.86
CA ALA A 97 26.70 -7.79 -6.73
C ALA A 97 26.51 -6.72 -5.64
N LEU A 98 25.34 -6.08 -5.57
CA LEU A 98 25.00 -5.12 -4.51
C LEU A 98 24.93 -5.81 -3.15
N ALA A 99 24.29 -6.97 -3.05
CA ALA A 99 24.21 -7.72 -1.80
C ALA A 99 25.59 -8.17 -1.28
N ALA A 100 26.54 -8.46 -2.17
CA ALA A 100 27.89 -8.86 -1.79
C ALA A 100 28.78 -7.69 -1.34
N THR A 101 28.51 -6.47 -1.84
CA THR A 101 29.34 -5.28 -1.59
C THR A 101 28.80 -4.38 -0.48
N LEU A 102 27.50 -4.42 -0.20
CA LEU A 102 26.90 -3.65 0.87
C LEU A 102 27.14 -4.34 2.23
N PRO A 103 27.57 -3.60 3.28
CA PRO A 103 27.69 -4.16 4.61
C PRO A 103 26.32 -4.67 5.07
N ASP A 104 26.30 -5.89 5.60
CA ASP A 104 25.07 -6.60 5.94
C ASP A 104 24.24 -5.79 6.94
N ARG A 105 23.22 -5.07 6.44
CA ARG A 105 22.25 -4.32 7.26
C ARG A 105 21.21 -5.24 7.90
N ARG A 106 21.39 -6.56 7.85
CA ARG A 106 20.55 -7.47 8.61
C ARG A 106 20.72 -7.13 10.09
N PRO A 107 19.65 -6.71 10.80
CA PRO A 107 19.73 -6.60 12.24
C PRO A 107 20.13 -7.97 12.74
N LYS A 108 21.28 -8.07 13.43
CA LYS A 108 21.69 -9.32 14.07
C LYS A 108 20.53 -9.72 14.96
N LEU A 109 19.76 -10.73 14.54
CA LEU A 109 18.75 -11.36 15.38
C LEU A 109 19.53 -11.77 16.62
N LYS A 110 19.27 -11.11 17.76
CA LYS A 110 19.88 -11.49 19.03
C LYS A 110 19.48 -12.95 19.24
N LYS A 111 20.47 -13.86 19.26
CA LYS A 111 20.23 -15.27 19.55
C LYS A 111 19.44 -15.32 20.87
N PRO A 112 18.25 -15.93 20.91
CA PRO A 112 17.50 -16.00 22.15
C PRO A 112 18.35 -16.77 23.18
N PRO A 113 18.43 -16.30 24.44
CA PRO A 113 19.17 -17.03 25.47
C PRO A 113 18.44 -18.34 25.74
N GLY A 114 19.07 -19.47 25.39
CA GLY A 114 18.53 -20.82 25.63
C GLY A 114 18.17 -21.61 24.38
N SER A 115 19.08 -21.71 23.40
CA SER A 115 19.12 -22.87 22.49
C SER A 115 20.41 -23.64 22.78
N PRO A 116 20.37 -24.99 22.79
CA PRO A 116 21.46 -25.84 23.28
C PRO A 116 22.78 -25.63 22.53
#